data_AF-A0A1H7T7D9-F1
#
_entry.id   AF-A0A1H7T7D9-F1
#
_cell.length_a   1.000
_cell.length_b   1.000
_cell.length_c   1.000
_cell.angle_alpha   90.00
_cell.angle_beta   90.00
_cell.angle_gamma   90.00
#
_symmetry.space_group_name_H-M   'P 1'
#
loop_
_entity.id
_entity.type
_entity.pdbx_description
1 polymer ?
#
loop_
_entity_poly.entity_id
_entity_poly.type
_entity_poly.pdbx_seq_one_letter_code
_entity_poly.pdbx_strand_id
1 'polypeptide(L)'
;MSAEAPRPVVPLTGILARWDAVAVRWGLSGDECSALLGLGNEGPVHLVATYDPSSAERRMRLLVEFDPVLIAVLGNEVRIRAWLRRGNRNLGDRSPLEVMSQSPDWIRWLIDALGIAA
;
A
#
# COMPACT_ATOMS: atom_id res chain seq x y z
N MET A 1 31.92 15.46 -1.49
CA MET A 1 30.67 14.92 -2.08
C MET A 1 30.65 13.43 -1.81
N SER A 2 29.96 12.98 -0.76
CA SER A 2 29.79 11.55 -0.52
C SER A 2 28.69 11.05 -1.45
N ALA A 3 29.03 10.09 -2.31
CA ALA A 3 28.05 9.37 -3.09
C ALA A 3 27.20 8.55 -2.12
N GLU A 4 25.90 8.84 -2.05
CA GLU A 4 24.92 8.01 -1.35
C GLU A 4 25.05 6.59 -1.91
N ALA A 5 25.47 5.63 -1.08
CA ALA A 5 25.58 4.25 -1.50
C ALA A 5 24.22 3.78 -2.03
N PRO A 6 24.15 3.06 -3.17
CA PRO A 6 22.88 2.59 -3.71
C PRO A 6 22.18 1.75 -2.65
N ARG A 7 20.98 2.17 -2.22
CA ARG A 7 20.16 1.42 -1.28
C ARG A 7 20.01 -0.01 -1.83
N PRO A 8 20.21 -1.06 -1.00
CA PRO A 8 20.09 -2.43 -1.47
C PRO A 8 18.69 -2.64 -2.05
N VAL A 9 18.62 -3.01 -3.33
CA VAL A 9 17.37 -3.35 -3.99
C VAL A 9 16.88 -4.65 -3.36
N VAL A 10 15.83 -4.55 -2.53
CA VAL A 10 15.22 -5.72 -1.91
C VAL A 10 14.69 -6.63 -3.03
N PRO A 11 15.10 -7.91 -3.07
CA PRO A 11 14.61 -8.85 -4.08
C PRO A 11 13.11 -9.05 -3.95
N LEU A 12 12.43 -9.35 -5.06
CA LEU A 12 10.98 -9.52 -5.12
C LEU A 12 10.48 -10.55 -4.09
N THR A 13 11.21 -11.64 -3.86
CA THR A 13 10.89 -12.65 -2.83
C THR A 13 10.83 -12.06 -1.41
N GLY A 14 11.72 -11.11 -1.10
CA GLY A 14 11.70 -10.40 0.18
C GLY A 14 10.53 -9.42 0.29
N ILE A 15 10.09 -8.84 -0.83
CA ILE A 15 8.89 -7.99 -0.88
C ILE A 15 7.63 -8.84 -0.70
N LEU A 16 7.53 -10.00 -1.32
CA LEU A 16 6.39 -10.92 -1.18
C LEU A 16 6.21 -11.37 0.27
N ALA A 17 7.28 -11.81 0.93
CA ALA A 17 7.21 -12.24 2.34
C ALA A 17 6.78 -11.08 3.26
N ARG A 18 7.23 -9.86 2.98
CA ARG A 18 6.80 -8.67 3.73
C ARG A 18 5.35 -8.31 3.44
N TRP A 19 4.93 -8.43 2.19
CA TRP A 19 3.55 -8.21 1.79
C TRP A 19 2.58 -9.16 2.49
N ASP A 20 2.92 -10.44 2.60
CA ASP A 20 2.10 -11.42 3.35
C ASP A 20 1.94 -11.00 4.82
N ALA A 21 3.03 -10.54 5.44
CA ALA A 21 2.98 -10.03 6.82
C ALA A 21 2.11 -8.78 6.94
N VAL A 22 2.19 -7.86 5.96
CA VAL A 22 1.34 -6.66 5.89
C VAL A 22 -0.13 -7.06 5.76
N ALA A 23 -0.46 -7.97 4.84
CA ALA A 23 -1.83 -8.41 4.60
C ALA A 23 -2.45 -9.04 5.86
N VAL A 24 -1.70 -9.89 6.58
CA VAL A 24 -2.15 -10.46 7.86
C VAL A 24 -2.33 -9.37 8.92
N ARG A 25 -1.38 -8.44 9.05
CA ARG A 25 -1.45 -7.38 10.07
C ARG A 25 -2.65 -6.45 9.84
N TRP A 26 -2.86 -6.04 8.59
CA TRP A 26 -3.95 -5.16 8.19
C TRP A 26 -5.29 -5.92 8.09
N GLY A 27 -5.26 -7.26 8.24
CA GLY A 27 -6.42 -8.14 8.20
C GLY A 27 -7.13 -8.04 6.86
N LEU A 28 -6.38 -8.05 5.76
CA LEU A 28 -6.92 -7.91 4.41
C LEU A 28 -7.59 -9.20 3.94
N SER A 29 -8.75 -9.08 3.30
CA SER A 29 -9.35 -10.16 2.52
C SER A 29 -8.63 -10.34 1.18
N GLY A 30 -8.89 -11.47 0.50
CA GLY A 30 -8.38 -11.69 -0.86
C GLY A 30 -8.80 -10.61 -1.85
N ASP A 31 -10.03 -10.09 -1.71
CA ASP A 31 -10.56 -9.01 -2.54
C ASP A 31 -9.89 -7.68 -2.24
N GLU A 32 -9.66 -7.35 -0.96
CA GLU A 32 -8.96 -6.14 -0.54
C GLU A 32 -7.49 -6.16 -1.04
N CYS A 33 -6.81 -7.31 -0.94
CA CYS A 33 -5.48 -7.51 -1.50
C CYS A 33 -5.47 -7.29 -3.02
N SER A 34 -6.43 -7.90 -3.73
CA SER A 34 -6.53 -7.78 -5.19
C SER A 34 -6.80 -6.34 -5.62
N ALA A 35 -7.69 -5.64 -4.93
CA ALA A 35 -7.99 -4.23 -5.17
C ALA A 35 -6.76 -3.34 -4.95
N LEU A 36 -6.01 -3.54 -3.86
CA LEU A 36 -4.81 -2.78 -3.55
C LEU A 36 -3.68 -2.99 -4.56
N LEU A 37 -3.54 -4.20 -5.11
CA LEU A 37 -2.55 -4.47 -6.15
C LEU A 37 -3.01 -4.00 -7.55
N GLY A 38 -4.25 -3.52 -7.67
CA GLY A 38 -4.83 -3.06 -8.92
C GLY A 38 -5.34 -4.18 -9.82
N LEU A 39 -5.55 -5.38 -9.27
CA LEU A 39 -6.11 -6.54 -9.97
C LEU A 39 -7.64 -6.50 -10.07
N GLY A 40 -8.29 -5.48 -9.48
CA GLY A 40 -9.75 -5.31 -9.45
C GLY A 40 -10.29 -4.08 -10.21
N ASN A 41 -9.43 -3.27 -10.86
CA ASN A 41 -9.92 -2.19 -11.71
C ASN A 41 -10.20 -2.72 -13.12
N GLU A 42 -11.50 -2.70 -13.46
CA GLU A 42 -12.09 -3.06 -14.76
C GLU A 42 -11.55 -2.18 -15.89
N GLY A 43 -10.34 -2.49 -16.38
CA GLY A 43 -10.10 -2.43 -17.81
C GLY A 43 -10.92 -3.53 -18.49
N PRO A 44 -11.31 -3.38 -19.78
CA PRO A 44 -12.01 -4.45 -20.48
C PRO A 44 -11.23 -5.75 -20.31
N VAL A 45 -11.89 -6.77 -19.74
CA VAL A 45 -11.34 -8.09 -19.34
C VAL A 45 -10.58 -8.81 -20.49
N HIS A 46 -10.74 -8.32 -21.71
CA HIS A 46 -10.18 -8.81 -22.97
C HIS A 46 -8.87 -8.12 -23.40
N LEU A 47 -8.34 -7.14 -22.64
CA LEU A 47 -7.04 -6.54 -22.91
C LEU A 47 -6.03 -6.90 -21.81
N VAL A 48 -5.23 -7.93 -22.09
CA VAL A 48 -4.08 -8.35 -21.26
C VAL A 48 -3.08 -7.20 -21.00
N ALA A 49 -3.13 -6.13 -21.81
CA ALA A 49 -2.27 -4.95 -21.71
C ALA A 49 -2.46 -4.11 -20.43
N THR A 50 -3.53 -4.29 -19.66
CA THR A 50 -3.71 -3.59 -18.36
C THR A 50 -3.07 -4.32 -17.17
N TYR A 51 -2.63 -5.57 -17.36
CA TYR A 51 -1.85 -6.31 -16.38
C TYR A 51 -0.37 -6.02 -16.61
N ASP A 52 0.09 -4.87 -16.14
CA ASP A 52 1.52 -4.61 -16.03
C ASP A 52 2.01 -5.18 -14.69
N PRO A 53 2.64 -6.37 -14.64
CA PRO A 53 3.19 -6.93 -13.40
C PRO A 53 4.17 -5.98 -12.71
N SER A 54 4.80 -5.05 -13.44
CA SER A 54 5.66 -4.03 -12.83
C SER A 54 4.88 -3.00 -12.01
N SER A 55 3.59 -2.78 -12.33
CA SER A 55 2.67 -1.93 -11.56
C SER A 55 2.21 -2.61 -10.25
N ALA A 56 1.92 -3.92 -10.28
CA ALA A 56 1.55 -4.66 -9.07
C ALA A 56 2.73 -4.77 -8.09
N GLU A 57 3.94 -5.07 -8.58
CA GLU A 57 5.15 -5.06 -7.77
C GLU A 57 5.42 -3.67 -7.17
N ARG A 58 5.31 -2.60 -7.96
CA ARG A 58 5.52 -1.23 -7.47
C ARG A 58 4.52 -0.87 -6.36
N ARG A 59 3.24 -1.22 -6.52
CA ARG A 59 2.23 -1.02 -5.47
C ARG A 59 2.56 -1.84 -4.22
N MET A 60 2.94 -3.09 -4.38
CA MET A 60 3.31 -3.95 -3.26
C MET A 60 4.50 -3.38 -2.47
N ARG A 61 5.53 -2.89 -3.17
CA ARG A 61 6.68 -2.22 -2.54
C ARG A 61 6.26 -0.98 -1.75
N LEU A 62 5.38 -0.14 -2.30
CA LEU A 62 4.85 1.04 -1.61
C LEU A 62 4.04 0.68 -0.36
N LEU A 63 3.19 -0.35 -0.44
CA LEU A 63 2.39 -0.80 0.71
C LEU A 63 3.26 -1.37 1.83
N VAL A 64 4.30 -2.13 1.47
CA VAL A 64 5.30 -2.64 2.41
C VAL A 64 6.11 -1.50 3.06
N GLU A 65 6.39 -0.43 2.33
CA GLU A 65 7.05 0.76 2.87
C GLU A 65 6.12 1.59 3.77
N PHE A 66 4.82 1.60 3.49
CA PHE A 66 3.84 2.35 4.27
C PHE A 66 3.53 1.72 5.64
N ASP A 67 3.55 0.39 5.72
CA ASP A 67 3.27 -0.35 6.94
C ASP A 67 4.03 0.13 8.20
N PRO A 68 5.36 0.30 8.21
CA PRO A 68 6.07 0.83 9.38
C PRO A 68 5.64 2.25 9.77
N VAL A 69 5.25 3.09 8.80
CA VAL A 69 4.72 4.44 9.07
C VAL A 69 3.39 4.34 9.82
N LEU A 70 2.49 3.45 9.39
CA LEU A 70 1.23 3.21 10.10
C LEU A 70 1.45 2.66 11.51
N ILE A 71 2.44 1.78 11.70
CA ILE A 71 2.79 1.27 13.03
C ILE A 71 3.27 2.41 13.93
N ALA A 72 4.14 3.30 13.44
CA ALA A 72 4.64 4.43 14.20
C ALA A 72 3.51 5.38 14.63
N VAL A 73 2.57 5.68 13.73
CA VAL A 73 1.49 6.64 13.97
C VAL A 73 0.33 6.06 14.80
N LEU A 74 -0.08 4.82 14.53
CA LEU A 74 -1.28 4.21 15.13
C LEU A 74 -0.96 3.25 16.28
N GLY A 75 0.27 2.75 16.36
CA GLY A 75 0.84 2.00 17.48
C GLY A 75 0.50 0.51 17.56
N ASN A 76 -0.64 0.06 17.02
CA ASN A 76 -0.98 -1.37 17.00
C ASN A 76 -1.91 -1.78 15.85
N GLU A 77 -1.97 -3.08 15.60
CA GLU A 77 -2.73 -3.68 14.50
C GLU A 77 -4.24 -3.40 14.57
N VAL A 78 -4.85 -3.38 15.76
CA VAL A 78 -6.30 -3.14 15.92
C VAL A 78 -6.65 -1.73 15.44
N ARG A 79 -5.84 -0.75 15.81
CA ARG A 79 -6.01 0.64 15.37
C ARG A 79 -5.75 0.82 13.88
N ILE A 80 -4.75 0.13 13.33
CA ILE A 80 -4.48 0.12 11.89
C ILE A 80 -5.70 -0.41 11.13
N ARG A 81 -6.21 -1.59 11.50
CA ARG A 81 -7.39 -2.21 10.87
C ARG A 81 -8.62 -1.31 10.93
N ALA A 82 -8.87 -0.69 12.08
CA ALA A 82 -9.99 0.23 12.25
C ALA A 82 -9.83 1.50 11.41
N TRP A 83 -8.63 2.09 11.39
CA TRP A 83 -8.35 3.28 10.60
C TRP A 83 -8.49 3.04 9.11
N LEU A 84 -7.96 1.91 8.60
CA LEU A 84 -8.01 1.55 7.19
C LEU A 84 -9.44 1.47 6.62
N ARG A 85 -10.41 1.09 7.45
CA ARG A 85 -11.82 0.89 7.06
C ARG A 85 -12.74 2.04 7.47
N ARG A 86 -12.24 2.99 8.26
CA ARG A 86 -13.05 4.10 8.75
C ARG A 86 -13.17 5.17 7.67
N GLY A 87 -14.40 5.51 7.30
CA GLY A 87 -14.67 6.64 6.43
C GLY A 87 -14.08 7.94 7.00
N ASN A 88 -13.39 8.69 6.14
CA ASN A 88 -12.73 9.94 6.51
C ASN A 88 -13.34 11.09 5.72
N ARG A 89 -13.88 12.09 6.42
CA ARG A 89 -14.48 13.29 5.80
C ARG A 89 -13.52 14.03 4.88
N ASN A 90 -12.22 14.04 5.21
CA ASN A 90 -11.20 14.67 4.37
C ASN A 90 -10.95 13.91 3.06
N LEU A 91 -11.47 12.68 2.94
CA LEU A 91 -11.40 11.83 1.75
C LEU A 91 -12.75 11.70 1.03
N GLY A 92 -13.73 12.54 1.40
CA GLY A 92 -15.10 12.46 0.91
C GLY A 92 -15.85 11.23 1.47
N ASP A 93 -15.68 10.98 2.76
CA ASP A 93 -16.22 9.83 3.51
C ASP A 93 -15.74 8.45 3.07
N ARG A 94 -14.85 8.38 2.08
CA ARG A 94 -14.13 7.16 1.71
C ARG A 94 -13.16 6.74 2.80
N SER A 95 -12.98 5.43 2.91
CA SER A 95 -11.97 4.82 3.76
C SER A 95 -10.57 4.93 3.14
N PRO A 96 -9.50 4.96 3.94
CA PRO A 96 -8.14 4.89 3.43
C PRO A 96 -7.91 3.72 2.46
N LEU A 97 -8.48 2.54 2.74
CA LEU A 97 -8.35 1.36 1.89
C LEU A 97 -8.93 1.58 0.49
N GLU A 98 -10.11 2.20 0.39
CA GLU A 98 -10.72 2.56 -0.89
C GLU A 98 -9.91 3.60 -1.67
N VAL A 99 -9.28 4.56 -0.98
CA VAL A 99 -8.46 5.58 -1.67
C VAL A 99 -7.14 4.97 -2.16
N MET A 100 -6.50 4.11 -1.37
CA MET A 100 -5.25 3.44 -1.74
C MET A 100 -5.42 2.50 -2.94
N SER A 101 -6.55 1.80 -3.04
CA SER A 101 -6.82 0.92 -4.19
C SER A 101 -7.00 1.70 -5.50
N GLN A 102 -7.49 2.94 -5.41
CA GLN A 102 -7.72 3.81 -6.57
C GLN A 102 -6.48 4.61 -6.97
N SER A 103 -5.64 5.02 -6.01
CA SER A 103 -4.52 5.93 -6.27
C SER A 103 -3.24 5.54 -5.50
N PRO A 104 -2.22 4.98 -6.18
CA PRO A 104 -0.93 4.71 -5.54
C PRO A 104 -0.16 5.98 -5.17
N ASP A 105 -0.40 7.10 -5.87
CA ASP A 105 0.20 8.40 -5.52
C ASP A 105 -0.26 8.89 -4.15
N TRP A 106 -1.48 8.55 -3.75
CA TRP A 106 -1.98 8.87 -2.42
C TRP A 106 -1.23 8.13 -1.30
N ILE A 107 -0.82 6.87 -1.54
CA ILE A 107 0.02 6.10 -0.62
C ILE A 107 1.35 6.83 -0.42
N ARG A 108 1.96 7.30 -1.52
CA ARG A 108 3.23 8.03 -1.46
C ARG A 108 3.10 9.35 -0.72
N TRP A 109 2.06 10.13 -1.03
CA TRP A 109 1.77 11.37 -0.31
C TRP A 109 1.57 11.15 1.20
N LEU A 110 0.93 10.06 1.61
CA LEU A 110 0.77 9.72 3.02
C LEU A 110 2.09 9.33 3.69
N ILE A 111 2.93 8.54 3.02
CA ILE A 111 4.27 8.22 3.52
C ILE A 111 5.04 9.52 3.77
N ASP A 112 5.02 10.46 2.82
CA ASP A 112 5.70 11.74 2.96
C ASP A 112 5.09 12.60 4.09
N ALA A 113 3.75 12.71 4.15
CA ALA A 113 3.06 13.55 5.14
C ALA A 113 3.19 13.01 6.58
N LEU A 114 3.13 11.70 6.76
CA LEU A 114 3.20 11.06 8.08
C LEU A 114 4.64 10.75 8.50
N GLY A 115 5.53 10.48 7.54
CA GLY A 115 6.95 10.23 7.79
C GLY A 115 7.73 11.48 8.21
N ILE A 116 7.24 12.69 7.89
CA ILE A 116 7.79 13.95 8.41
C ILE A 116 7.33 14.22 9.87
N ALA A 117 6.22 13.60 10.29
CA ALA A 117 5.58 13.86 11.58
C ALA A 117 5.94 12.84 12.68
N ALA A 118 6.69 11.79 12.36
CA ALA A 118 7.13 10.72 13.28
C ALA A 118 8.61 10.86 13.64
#